data_AF-A0A6G3TQ63-F1
#
_entry.id   AF-A0A6G3TQ63-F1
#
_cell.length_a   1.000
_cell.length_b   1.000
_cell.length_c   1.000
_cell.angle_alpha   90.00
_cell.angle_beta   90.00
_cell.angle_gamma   90.00
#
_symmetry.space_group_name_H-M   'P 1'
#
loop_
_entity.id
_entity.type
_entity.pdbx_description
1 polymer ?
#
loop_
_entity_poly.entity_id
_entity_poly.type
_entity_poly.pdbx_seq_one_letter_code
_entity_poly.pdbx_strand_id
1 'polypeptide(L)'
;MTQSFLSRVAARYGVGLRDLLAAIAEVGGLSNIVGQTRLDSEVYLNRQARDRVSQLCRVPERHLRRALPAWVQEEPRKRFASGPAAQFHHTAEKVVPWGPACPECAARSAGRAEGVRLYLEPQQRVCALHRRWLMQAPGTAGRVVRLPAGGEQWVQAQRRHARLLRRSSLGVEAFEVAAAVTASWWWQAWSREHVWPSRLRSLGSGGMDPKVWRVLARELVTYPETVALATLLADDRFQQCLIADARGHAPYRLADLPVLLSAVARCVGRPWYREQLASEMSGPLFAWAYQCVRPPRRTGHGEQAMWAVAPAHRLRPLVDELAARMSVGAGGQTAEGKRRRGLNRQSDESFTAGLAHAGRYVREHGNLAVQKDTMVGSFRFGEWLHNVQTRAWALPPDRVRALTVLDPWWNVPWSVQWQRSYYRARDHAAVDGPPDAAAGFAGTAVLNGEWLYLQCTQYDALHPEQQRLLADIGVTAEAAGTARPRRASMRARFETGLEHARAYFAEHGHLAVSGKGTVHEGYPLGTWLVAQRSKAQRAARPTDRSRALDAVDPWWNPPWPLKWQRTFAQIRRLGRFLRITLRTR
;
A
#
# COMPACT_ATOMS: atom_id res chain seq x y z
N MET A 1 -7.39 -19.22 -31.05
CA MET A 1 -6.84 -17.91 -31.44
C MET A 1 -7.31 -17.53 -32.84
N THR A 2 -7.73 -16.28 -33.07
CA THR A 2 -8.26 -15.79 -34.36
C THR A 2 -7.17 -15.87 -35.42
N GLN A 3 -5.96 -15.41 -35.09
CA GLN A 3 -4.81 -15.55 -35.98
C GLN A 3 -4.57 -17.03 -36.36
N SER A 4 -4.65 -17.97 -35.41
CA SER A 4 -4.44 -19.40 -35.69
C SER A 4 -5.55 -20.00 -36.55
N PHE A 5 -6.80 -19.55 -36.39
CA PHE A 5 -7.90 -19.90 -37.27
C PHE A 5 -7.65 -19.39 -38.69
N LEU A 6 -7.31 -18.10 -38.85
CA LEU A 6 -7.03 -17.49 -40.14
C LEU A 6 -5.82 -18.12 -40.84
N SER A 7 -4.78 -18.53 -40.10
CA SER A 7 -3.65 -19.26 -40.69
C SER A 7 -4.08 -20.59 -41.30
N ARG A 8 -5.03 -21.31 -40.68
CA ARG A 8 -5.57 -22.56 -41.25
C ARG A 8 -6.46 -22.30 -42.45
N VAL A 9 -7.25 -21.22 -42.42
CA VAL A 9 -8.02 -20.78 -43.60
C VAL A 9 -7.05 -20.46 -44.74
N ALA A 10 -6.01 -19.66 -44.50
CA ALA A 10 -5.00 -19.31 -45.50
C ALA A 10 -4.33 -20.55 -46.10
N ALA A 11 -3.90 -21.49 -45.24
CA ALA A 11 -3.31 -22.76 -45.67
C ALA A 11 -4.25 -23.60 -46.55
N ARG A 12 -5.57 -23.59 -46.29
CA ARG A 12 -6.56 -24.29 -47.12
C ARG A 12 -6.62 -23.76 -48.55
N TYR A 13 -6.31 -22.48 -48.75
CA TYR A 13 -6.23 -21.81 -50.06
C TYR A 13 -4.80 -21.74 -50.62
N GLY A 14 -3.80 -22.33 -49.95
CA GLY A 14 -2.41 -22.30 -50.41
C GLY A 14 -1.73 -20.93 -50.32
N VAL A 15 -2.25 -20.01 -49.50
CA VAL A 15 -1.70 -18.65 -49.34
C VAL A 15 -1.16 -18.41 -47.94
N GLY A 16 -0.30 -17.41 -47.78
CA GLY A 16 0.17 -16.94 -46.48
C GLY A 16 -0.93 -16.22 -45.70
N LEU A 17 -0.83 -16.20 -44.36
CA LEU A 17 -1.77 -15.46 -43.52
C LEU A 17 -1.84 -13.97 -43.89
N ARG A 18 -0.68 -13.36 -44.15
CA ARG A 18 -0.62 -11.93 -44.45
C ARG A 18 -1.26 -11.62 -45.80
N ASP A 19 -1.08 -12.48 -46.78
CA ASP A 19 -1.69 -12.35 -48.12
C ASP A 19 -3.20 -12.53 -48.04
N LEU A 20 -3.67 -13.52 -47.27
CA LEU A 20 -5.08 -13.68 -47.00
C LEU A 20 -5.68 -12.42 -46.36
N LEU A 21 -5.03 -11.88 -45.33
CA LEU A 21 -5.49 -10.66 -44.69
C LEU A 21 -5.42 -9.45 -45.63
N ALA A 22 -4.45 -9.41 -46.54
CA ALA A 22 -4.31 -8.32 -47.51
C ALA A 22 -5.49 -8.31 -48.47
N ALA A 23 -5.89 -9.48 -48.97
CA ALA A 23 -7.11 -9.63 -49.78
C ALA A 23 -8.38 -9.26 -49.00
N ILE A 24 -8.46 -9.63 -47.72
CA ILE A 24 -9.64 -9.32 -46.89
C ILE A 24 -9.73 -7.83 -46.57
N ALA A 25 -8.61 -7.18 -46.28
CA ALA A 25 -8.52 -5.77 -45.92
C ALA A 25 -8.26 -4.85 -47.14
N GLU A 26 -8.45 -5.35 -48.37
CA GLU A 26 -8.23 -4.60 -49.60
C GLU A 26 -9.33 -3.54 -49.80
N VAL A 27 -8.88 -2.31 -50.07
CA VAL A 27 -9.67 -1.12 -50.37
C VAL A 27 -8.93 -0.32 -51.45
N GLY A 28 -9.41 -0.37 -52.69
CA GLY A 28 -8.88 0.46 -53.79
C GLY A 28 -7.42 0.15 -54.13
N GLY A 29 -7.02 -1.12 -54.08
CA GLY A 29 -5.65 -1.58 -54.36
C GLY A 29 -4.66 -1.47 -53.20
N LEU A 30 -5.08 -0.95 -52.04
CA LEU A 30 -4.28 -0.88 -50.82
C LEU A 30 -4.89 -1.75 -49.72
N SER A 31 -4.04 -2.37 -48.89
CA SER A 31 -4.48 -3.23 -47.78
C SER A 31 -4.38 -2.52 -46.43
N ASN A 32 -5.51 -2.40 -45.72
CA ASN A 32 -5.61 -1.76 -44.40
C ASN A 32 -5.15 -2.70 -43.27
N ILE A 33 -3.85 -3.06 -43.26
CA ILE A 33 -3.24 -3.92 -42.23
C ILE A 33 -2.23 -3.13 -41.40
N VAL A 34 -2.35 -3.25 -40.07
CA VAL A 34 -1.43 -2.61 -39.12
C VAL A 34 -0.74 -3.63 -38.24
N GLY A 35 0.53 -3.37 -37.93
CA GLY A 35 1.32 -4.17 -37.00
C GLY A 35 2.10 -5.28 -37.67
N GLN A 36 3.01 -5.89 -36.91
CA GLN A 36 3.86 -6.97 -37.38
C GLN A 36 3.17 -8.32 -37.12
N THR A 37 3.19 -9.19 -38.13
CA THR A 37 2.78 -10.59 -37.97
C THR A 37 3.82 -11.33 -37.15
N ARG A 38 3.45 -11.78 -35.95
CA ARG A 38 4.26 -12.65 -35.08
C ARG A 38 3.51 -13.94 -34.78
N LEU A 39 4.23 -15.01 -34.44
CA LEU A 39 3.62 -16.30 -34.09
C LEU A 39 2.76 -16.24 -32.83
N ASP A 40 3.05 -15.31 -31.93
CA ASP A 40 2.32 -15.08 -30.68
C ASP A 40 1.36 -13.87 -30.76
N SER A 41 1.20 -13.27 -31.94
CA SER A 41 0.29 -12.14 -32.14
C SER A 41 -1.14 -12.58 -32.37
N GLU A 42 -2.08 -11.83 -31.79
CA GLU A 42 -3.51 -11.92 -32.10
C GLU A 42 -3.90 -10.92 -33.19
N VAL A 43 -4.93 -11.25 -33.97
CA VAL A 43 -5.50 -10.39 -35.01
C VAL A 43 -6.87 -9.88 -34.56
N TYR A 44 -7.02 -8.55 -34.53
CA TYR A 44 -8.32 -7.89 -34.43
C TYR A 44 -8.79 -7.42 -35.79
N LEU A 45 -10.06 -7.63 -36.06
CA LEU A 45 -10.72 -7.33 -37.31
C LEU A 45 -11.87 -6.37 -37.02
N ASN A 46 -12.02 -5.33 -37.84
CA ASN A 46 -13.24 -4.53 -37.80
C ASN A 46 -14.44 -5.30 -38.39
N ARG A 47 -15.65 -4.76 -38.25
CA ARG A 47 -16.88 -5.42 -38.69
C ARG A 47 -16.83 -5.87 -40.16
N GLN A 48 -16.43 -5.00 -41.07
CA GLN A 48 -16.40 -5.31 -42.51
C GLN A 48 -15.40 -6.43 -42.84
N ALA A 49 -14.24 -6.46 -42.19
CA ALA A 49 -13.27 -7.55 -42.37
C ALA A 49 -13.81 -8.89 -41.81
N ARG A 50 -14.55 -8.87 -40.69
CA ARG A 50 -15.21 -10.07 -40.13
C ARG A 50 -16.27 -10.62 -41.07
N ASP A 51 -17.05 -9.75 -41.70
CA ASP A 51 -18.07 -10.14 -42.69
C ASP A 51 -17.42 -10.84 -43.90
N ARG A 52 -16.32 -10.27 -44.43
CA ARG A 52 -15.54 -10.89 -45.51
C ARG A 52 -14.95 -12.25 -45.12
N VAL A 53 -14.37 -12.39 -43.92
CA VAL A 53 -13.89 -13.70 -43.44
C VAL A 53 -15.04 -14.71 -43.35
N SER A 54 -16.19 -14.31 -42.79
CA SER A 54 -17.36 -15.18 -42.63
C SER A 54 -17.86 -15.71 -43.97
N GLN A 55 -17.91 -14.85 -45.00
CA GLN A 55 -18.25 -15.23 -46.38
C GLN A 55 -17.20 -16.17 -46.97
N LEU A 56 -15.91 -15.83 -46.85
CA LEU A 56 -14.80 -16.62 -47.38
C LEU A 56 -14.83 -18.06 -46.85
N CYS A 57 -14.92 -18.23 -45.53
CA CYS A 57 -14.91 -19.56 -44.91
C CYS A 57 -16.27 -20.25 -44.87
N ARG A 58 -17.34 -19.59 -45.32
CA ARG A 58 -18.73 -20.07 -45.25
C ARG A 58 -19.18 -20.47 -43.84
N VAL A 59 -18.66 -19.79 -42.81
CA VAL A 59 -19.04 -20.00 -41.41
C VAL A 59 -19.78 -18.76 -40.91
N PRO A 60 -21.06 -18.90 -40.48
CA PRO A 60 -21.82 -17.77 -39.93
C PRO A 60 -21.10 -17.08 -38.78
N GLU A 61 -21.16 -15.74 -38.74
CA GLU A 61 -20.46 -14.93 -37.73
C GLU A 61 -20.82 -15.34 -36.29
N ARG A 62 -22.06 -15.79 -36.04
CA ARG A 62 -22.51 -16.32 -34.73
C ARG A 62 -21.65 -17.47 -34.22
N HIS A 63 -21.18 -18.35 -35.12
CA HIS A 63 -20.32 -19.48 -34.73
C HIS A 63 -18.89 -19.02 -34.47
N LEU A 64 -18.37 -18.09 -35.29
CA LEU A 64 -17.05 -17.51 -35.09
C LEU A 64 -16.97 -16.72 -33.78
N ARG A 65 -17.98 -15.91 -33.46
CA ARG A 65 -18.09 -15.19 -32.18
C ARG A 65 -18.05 -16.11 -30.98
N ARG A 66 -18.71 -17.28 -31.05
CA ARG A 66 -18.71 -18.27 -29.97
C ARG A 66 -17.36 -18.99 -29.83
N ALA A 67 -16.68 -19.27 -30.94
CA ALA A 67 -15.44 -20.03 -30.96
C ALA A 67 -14.19 -19.17 -30.72
N LEU A 68 -14.26 -17.86 -30.97
CA LEU A 68 -13.12 -16.95 -30.98
C LEU A 68 -13.41 -15.72 -30.09
N PRO A 69 -13.02 -15.74 -28.80
CA PRO A 69 -13.19 -14.62 -27.87
C PRO A 69 -12.65 -13.26 -28.39
N ALA A 70 -11.55 -13.26 -29.14
CA ALA A 70 -11.00 -12.03 -29.73
C ALA A 70 -11.83 -11.47 -30.90
N TRP A 71 -12.76 -12.26 -31.46
CA TRP A 71 -13.51 -11.90 -32.67
C TRP A 71 -14.36 -10.65 -32.50
N VAL A 72 -14.86 -10.40 -31.29
CA VAL A 72 -15.73 -9.25 -30.99
C VAL A 72 -14.92 -7.98 -30.67
N GLN A 73 -13.61 -8.10 -30.43
CA GLN A 73 -12.79 -6.92 -30.15
C GLN A 73 -12.53 -6.12 -31.44
N GLU A 74 -12.84 -4.82 -31.40
CA GLU A 74 -12.75 -3.91 -32.54
C GLU A 74 -11.57 -2.95 -32.43
N GLU A 75 -10.59 -3.09 -33.33
CA GLU A 75 -9.57 -2.09 -33.68
C GLU A 75 -9.19 -2.26 -35.18
N PRO A 76 -8.80 -1.20 -35.92
CA PRO A 76 -8.52 0.19 -35.52
C PRO A 76 -9.67 1.17 -35.78
N ARG A 77 -10.02 2.02 -34.80
CA ARG A 77 -11.14 2.99 -34.93
C ARG A 77 -10.78 4.36 -35.53
N LYS A 78 -9.49 4.73 -35.64
CA LYS A 78 -9.09 6.10 -36.03
C LYS A 78 -8.29 6.24 -37.34
N ARG A 79 -7.40 5.30 -37.68
CA ARG A 79 -6.51 5.42 -38.87
C ARG A 79 -7.11 4.80 -40.15
N PHE A 80 -8.13 3.95 -40.01
CA PHE A 80 -8.80 3.23 -41.09
C PHE A 80 -10.32 3.22 -40.84
N ALA A 81 -10.90 4.41 -40.72
CA ALA A 81 -12.32 4.58 -40.38
C ALA A 81 -13.27 4.09 -41.50
N SER A 82 -12.77 3.94 -42.73
CA SER A 82 -13.49 3.40 -43.89
C SER A 82 -12.85 2.09 -44.38
N GLY A 83 -13.71 1.14 -44.76
CA GLY A 83 -13.30 -0.15 -45.33
C GLY A 83 -12.93 -1.25 -44.32
N PRO A 84 -12.77 -2.50 -44.77
CA PRO A 84 -12.26 -3.60 -43.94
C PRO A 84 -10.83 -3.34 -43.48
N ALA A 85 -10.53 -3.66 -42.23
CA ALA A 85 -9.20 -3.46 -41.64
C ALA A 85 -8.84 -4.57 -40.65
N ALA A 86 -7.54 -4.84 -40.55
CA ALA A 86 -6.98 -5.82 -39.62
C ALA A 86 -5.79 -5.23 -38.85
N GLN A 87 -5.68 -5.55 -37.57
CA GLN A 87 -4.58 -5.09 -36.72
C GLN A 87 -4.00 -6.23 -35.89
N PHE A 88 -2.68 -6.38 -35.97
CA PHE A 88 -1.93 -7.32 -35.16
C PHE A 88 -1.55 -6.72 -33.80
N HIS A 89 -1.79 -7.47 -32.74
CA HIS A 89 -1.36 -7.16 -31.38
C HIS A 89 -0.54 -8.30 -30.81
N HIS A 90 0.56 -7.97 -30.13
CA HIS A 90 1.44 -8.93 -29.48
C HIS A 90 1.66 -8.60 -27.99
N THR A 91 1.03 -7.54 -27.50
CA THR A 91 1.14 -7.11 -26.11
C THR A 91 0.09 -7.82 -25.26
N ALA A 92 0.44 -8.32 -24.09
CA ALA A 92 -0.49 -9.10 -23.27
C ALA A 92 -1.78 -8.38 -22.83
N GLU A 93 -1.79 -7.05 -22.70
CA GLU A 93 -3.05 -6.30 -22.48
C GLU A 93 -4.05 -6.45 -23.64
N LYS A 94 -3.52 -6.67 -24.85
CA LYS A 94 -4.26 -6.74 -26.10
C LYS A 94 -4.26 -8.14 -26.68
N VAL A 95 -3.73 -9.15 -25.99
CA VAL A 95 -3.72 -10.53 -26.48
C VAL A 95 -4.41 -11.37 -25.43
N VAL A 96 -5.58 -11.91 -25.78
CA VAL A 96 -6.34 -12.83 -24.92
C VAL A 96 -5.43 -14.04 -24.58
N PRO A 97 -5.42 -14.53 -23.33
CA PRO A 97 -4.64 -15.70 -22.93
C PRO A 97 -4.82 -16.89 -23.89
N TRP A 98 -3.71 -17.48 -24.31
CA TRP A 98 -3.69 -18.58 -25.28
C TRP A 98 -2.59 -19.59 -24.95
N GLY A 99 -2.69 -20.77 -25.56
CA GLY A 99 -1.63 -21.77 -25.56
C GLY A 99 -1.79 -22.77 -26.70
N PRO A 100 -0.84 -23.69 -26.89
CA PRO A 100 -0.95 -24.75 -27.88
C PRO A 100 -2.04 -25.76 -27.49
N ALA A 101 -2.68 -26.38 -28.48
CA ALA A 101 -3.54 -27.53 -28.24
C ALA A 101 -2.72 -28.74 -27.82
N CYS A 102 -3.32 -29.65 -27.06
CA CYS A 102 -2.75 -30.97 -26.85
C CYS A 102 -2.71 -31.73 -28.20
N PRO A 103 -1.54 -32.20 -28.68
CA PRO A 103 -1.42 -32.85 -29.98
C PRO A 103 -2.33 -34.06 -30.13
N GLU A 104 -2.47 -34.87 -29.08
CA GLU A 104 -3.30 -36.06 -29.05
C GLU A 104 -4.80 -35.72 -29.11
N CYS A 105 -5.22 -34.68 -28.37
CA CYS A 105 -6.61 -34.19 -28.48
C CYS A 105 -6.89 -33.59 -29.87
N ALA A 106 -5.95 -32.83 -30.42
CA ALA A 106 -6.08 -32.19 -31.73
C ALA A 106 -6.15 -33.25 -32.84
N ALA A 107 -5.28 -34.26 -32.80
CA ALA A 107 -5.29 -35.38 -33.74
C ALA A 107 -6.64 -36.13 -33.69
N ARG A 108 -7.17 -36.41 -32.49
CA ARG A 108 -8.48 -37.05 -32.33
C ARG A 108 -9.64 -36.20 -32.88
N SER A 109 -9.56 -34.88 -32.75
CA SER A 109 -10.65 -33.98 -33.15
C SER A 109 -10.64 -33.59 -34.63
N ALA A 110 -9.45 -33.49 -35.25
CA ALA A 110 -9.27 -32.93 -36.60
C ALA A 110 -8.58 -33.89 -37.58
N GLY A 111 -8.24 -35.11 -37.15
CA GLY A 111 -7.56 -36.12 -37.98
C GLY A 111 -6.11 -35.80 -38.33
N ARG A 112 -5.55 -34.66 -37.84
CA ARG A 112 -4.17 -34.24 -38.07
C ARG A 112 -3.56 -33.63 -36.82
N ALA A 113 -2.30 -33.95 -36.56
CA ALA A 113 -1.49 -33.33 -35.51
C ALA A 113 -0.93 -31.97 -35.99
N GLU A 114 -1.80 -31.05 -36.40
CA GLU A 114 -1.38 -29.68 -36.72
C GLU A 114 -1.19 -28.85 -35.44
N GLY A 115 -0.24 -27.92 -35.46
CA GLY A 115 0.02 -26.98 -34.37
C GLY A 115 -1.11 -25.97 -34.20
N VAL A 116 -2.16 -26.36 -33.48
CA VAL A 116 -3.32 -25.50 -33.20
C VAL A 116 -3.08 -24.65 -31.96
N ARG A 117 -3.45 -23.36 -32.00
CA ARG A 117 -3.45 -22.48 -30.82
C ARG A 117 -4.87 -22.16 -30.36
N LEU A 118 -5.12 -22.42 -29.09
CA LEU A 118 -6.41 -22.26 -28.43
C LEU A 118 -6.37 -21.09 -27.47
N TYR A 119 -7.53 -20.47 -27.26
CA TYR A 119 -7.70 -19.60 -26.09
C TYR A 119 -7.79 -20.52 -24.88
N LEU A 120 -6.85 -20.36 -23.95
CA LEU A 120 -6.74 -21.22 -22.80
C LEU A 120 -6.73 -20.35 -21.54
N GLU A 121 -7.77 -20.53 -20.74
CA GLU A 121 -7.80 -20.04 -19.38
C GLU A 121 -6.73 -20.74 -18.53
N PRO A 122 -6.29 -20.15 -17.40
CA PRO A 122 -5.23 -20.74 -16.57
C PRO A 122 -5.48 -22.21 -16.19
N GLN A 123 -6.74 -22.58 -15.88
CA GLN A 123 -7.18 -23.95 -15.59
C GLN A 123 -7.28 -24.87 -16.81
N GLN A 124 -7.00 -24.40 -18.01
CA GLN A 124 -6.99 -25.21 -19.24
C GLN A 124 -5.56 -25.44 -19.76
N ARG A 125 -4.55 -24.82 -19.14
CA ARG A 125 -3.13 -24.95 -19.55
C ARG A 125 -2.51 -26.31 -19.23
N VAL A 126 -3.25 -27.20 -18.57
CA VAL A 126 -2.86 -28.61 -18.39
C VAL A 126 -3.90 -29.49 -19.07
N CYS A 127 -3.44 -30.39 -19.94
CA CYS A 127 -4.27 -31.47 -20.46
C CYS A 127 -4.26 -32.62 -19.46
N ALA A 128 -5.34 -32.76 -18.69
CA ALA A 128 -5.48 -33.83 -17.72
C ALA A 128 -5.48 -35.24 -18.33
N LEU A 129 -6.04 -35.39 -19.54
CA LEU A 129 -6.14 -36.67 -20.25
C LEU A 129 -4.77 -37.21 -20.65
N HIS A 130 -3.95 -36.37 -21.28
CA HIS A 130 -2.66 -36.77 -21.83
C HIS A 130 -1.47 -36.32 -20.96
N ARG A 131 -1.74 -35.73 -19.78
CA ARG A 131 -0.75 -35.23 -18.81
C ARG A 131 0.29 -34.32 -19.47
N ARG A 132 -0.20 -33.29 -20.18
CA ARG A 132 0.64 -32.34 -20.94
C ARG A 132 0.45 -30.92 -20.45
N TRP A 133 1.53 -30.18 -20.31
CA TRP A 133 1.50 -28.74 -20.12
C TRP A 133 1.46 -28.04 -21.49
N LEU A 134 0.45 -27.20 -21.67
CA LEU A 134 0.19 -26.40 -22.85
C LEU A 134 0.80 -25.01 -22.64
N MET A 135 2.13 -24.94 -22.72
CA MET A 135 2.92 -23.76 -22.39
C MET A 135 2.81 -22.70 -23.49
N GLN A 136 2.43 -21.48 -23.09
CA GLN A 136 2.64 -20.29 -23.89
C GLN A 136 4.14 -19.91 -23.83
N ALA A 137 4.82 -19.90 -24.97
CA ALA A 137 6.19 -19.45 -25.09
C ALA A 137 6.24 -18.24 -26.05
N PRO A 138 6.63 -17.04 -25.57
CA PRO A 138 6.72 -15.84 -26.41
C PRO A 138 7.55 -16.06 -27.67
N GLY A 139 7.11 -15.45 -28.78
CA GLY A 139 7.76 -15.59 -30.09
C GLY A 139 7.58 -16.96 -30.77
N THR A 140 6.85 -17.90 -30.18
CA THR A 140 6.63 -19.25 -30.75
C THR A 140 5.15 -19.55 -30.95
N ALA A 141 4.82 -20.68 -31.57
CA ALA A 141 3.45 -21.18 -31.63
C ALA A 141 2.95 -21.81 -30.31
N GLY A 142 3.72 -21.69 -29.22
CA GLY A 142 3.54 -22.42 -27.98
C GLY A 142 4.34 -23.72 -27.98
N ARG A 143 4.55 -24.29 -26.79
CA ARG A 143 5.27 -25.56 -26.61
C ARG A 143 4.44 -26.51 -25.75
N VAL A 144 4.46 -27.78 -26.11
CA VAL A 144 3.77 -28.82 -25.36
C VAL A 144 4.82 -29.64 -24.60
N VAL A 145 4.75 -29.63 -23.28
CA VAL A 145 5.70 -30.33 -22.39
C VAL A 145 4.99 -31.50 -21.73
N ARG A 146 5.58 -32.69 -21.75
CA ARG A 146 5.03 -33.86 -21.03
C ARG A 146 5.25 -33.65 -19.54
N LEU A 147 4.22 -33.84 -18.73
CA LEU A 147 4.37 -33.79 -17.28
C LEU A 147 5.15 -35.04 -16.81
N PRO A 148 6.12 -34.87 -15.89
CA PRO A 148 6.91 -35.99 -15.36
C PRO A 148 6.07 -36.93 -14.50
N ALA A 149 6.67 -38.05 -14.09
CA ALA A 149 6.12 -38.89 -13.01
C ALA A 149 5.86 -38.03 -11.75
N GLY A 150 4.73 -38.25 -11.07
CA GLY A 150 4.25 -37.35 -10.02
C GLY A 150 3.52 -36.09 -10.52
N GLY A 151 3.32 -35.94 -11.84
CA GLY A 151 2.61 -34.81 -12.43
C GLY A 151 1.11 -34.71 -12.10
N GLU A 152 0.59 -35.65 -11.32
CA GLU A 152 -0.79 -35.68 -10.83
C GLU A 152 -1.12 -34.46 -9.97
N GLN A 153 -0.14 -33.88 -9.27
CA GLN A 153 -0.34 -32.66 -8.49
C GLN A 153 -0.87 -31.49 -9.34
N TRP A 154 -0.41 -31.34 -10.58
CA TRP A 154 -0.88 -30.27 -11.47
C TRP A 154 -2.29 -30.56 -12.00
N VAL A 155 -2.59 -31.82 -12.28
CA VAL A 155 -3.95 -32.24 -12.68
C VAL A 155 -4.94 -32.08 -11.53
N GLN A 156 -4.54 -32.41 -10.30
CA GLN A 156 -5.35 -32.20 -9.11
C GLN A 156 -5.56 -30.70 -8.84
N ALA A 157 -4.51 -29.88 -8.95
CA ALA A 157 -4.63 -28.42 -8.86
C ALA A 157 -5.60 -27.86 -9.91
N GLN A 158 -5.52 -28.35 -11.15
CA GLN A 158 -6.45 -27.97 -12.22
C GLN A 158 -7.91 -28.29 -11.86
N ARG A 159 -8.18 -29.49 -11.32
CA ARG A 159 -9.52 -29.89 -10.87
C ARG A 159 -10.02 -29.04 -9.70
N ARG A 160 -9.14 -28.68 -8.75
CA ARG A 160 -9.46 -27.77 -7.63
C ARG A 160 -9.79 -26.37 -8.15
N HIS A 161 -9.00 -25.85 -9.09
CA HIS A 161 -9.26 -24.54 -9.69
C HIS A 161 -10.61 -24.52 -10.43
N ALA A 162 -10.90 -25.52 -11.25
CA ALA A 162 -12.20 -25.63 -11.91
C ALA A 162 -13.36 -25.73 -10.90
N ARG A 163 -13.15 -26.32 -9.72
CA ARG A 163 -14.14 -26.36 -8.64
C ARG A 163 -14.33 -24.99 -7.98
N LEU A 164 -13.24 -24.25 -7.73
CA LEU A 164 -13.28 -22.90 -7.19
C LEU A 164 -14.11 -21.98 -8.11
N LEU A 165 -13.79 -21.95 -9.40
CA LEU A 165 -14.49 -21.12 -10.39
C LEU A 165 -15.98 -21.45 -10.53
N ARG A 166 -16.38 -22.70 -10.24
CA ARG A 166 -17.80 -23.09 -10.25
C ARG A 166 -18.54 -22.75 -8.96
N ARG A 167 -17.84 -22.66 -7.83
CA ARG A 167 -18.46 -22.53 -6.50
C ARG A 167 -18.41 -21.11 -5.94
N SER A 168 -17.47 -20.28 -6.41
CA SER A 168 -17.29 -18.91 -5.95
C SER A 168 -17.32 -17.97 -7.13
N SER A 169 -18.14 -16.92 -7.04
CA SER A 169 -18.16 -15.80 -7.99
C SER A 169 -16.86 -14.99 -7.96
N LEU A 170 -16.09 -15.09 -6.86
CA LEU A 170 -14.80 -14.42 -6.66
C LEU A 170 -13.61 -15.32 -7.02
N GLY A 171 -13.86 -16.49 -7.61
CA GLY A 171 -12.81 -17.48 -7.88
C GLY A 171 -11.74 -16.99 -8.85
N VAL A 172 -12.10 -16.13 -9.80
CA VAL A 172 -11.16 -15.54 -10.77
C VAL A 172 -10.24 -14.56 -10.05
N GLU A 173 -10.82 -13.63 -9.31
CA GLU A 173 -10.13 -12.59 -8.57
C GLU A 173 -9.21 -13.17 -7.49
N ALA A 174 -9.69 -14.18 -6.75
CA ALA A 174 -8.88 -14.88 -5.77
C ALA A 174 -7.69 -15.60 -6.40
N PHE A 175 -7.86 -16.15 -7.61
CA PHE A 175 -6.75 -16.74 -8.36
C PHE A 175 -5.76 -15.67 -8.83
N GLU A 176 -6.21 -14.50 -9.26
CA GLU A 176 -5.33 -13.39 -9.65
C GLU A 176 -4.48 -12.89 -8.48
N VAL A 177 -5.08 -12.68 -7.31
CA VAL A 177 -4.36 -12.31 -6.08
C VAL A 177 -3.36 -13.40 -5.70
N ALA A 178 -3.79 -14.65 -5.64
CA ALA A 178 -2.91 -15.76 -5.28
C ALA A 178 -1.76 -15.94 -6.28
N ALA A 179 -2.00 -15.72 -7.57
CA ALA A 179 -0.97 -15.77 -8.60
C ALA A 179 0.06 -14.66 -8.38
N ALA A 180 -0.38 -13.44 -8.05
CA ALA A 180 0.51 -12.35 -7.68
C ALA A 180 1.38 -12.70 -6.47
N VAL A 181 0.80 -13.32 -5.44
CA VAL A 181 1.52 -13.79 -4.25
C VAL A 181 2.60 -14.80 -4.59
N THR A 182 2.24 -15.90 -5.26
CA THR A 182 3.22 -16.94 -5.57
C THR A 182 4.25 -16.48 -6.59
N ALA A 183 3.90 -15.59 -7.52
CA ALA A 183 4.85 -14.98 -8.44
C ALA A 183 5.85 -14.05 -7.74
N SER A 184 5.42 -13.31 -6.71
CA SER A 184 6.32 -12.52 -5.86
C SER A 184 7.31 -13.46 -5.14
N TRP A 185 6.80 -14.50 -4.48
CA TRP A 185 7.64 -15.46 -3.74
C TRP A 185 8.59 -16.26 -4.63
N TRP A 186 8.22 -16.59 -5.88
CA TRP A 186 9.06 -17.33 -6.83
C TRP A 186 10.42 -16.69 -7.09
N TRP A 187 10.46 -15.36 -6.99
CA TRP A 187 11.65 -14.56 -7.25
C TRP A 187 12.45 -14.23 -5.99
N GLN A 188 11.94 -14.59 -4.81
CA GLN A 188 12.65 -14.42 -3.55
C GLN A 188 13.60 -15.60 -3.32
N ALA A 189 14.69 -15.34 -2.60
CA ALA A 189 15.66 -16.34 -2.20
C ALA A 189 15.24 -16.92 -0.85
N TRP A 190 14.74 -18.15 -0.87
CA TRP A 190 14.35 -18.87 0.34
C TRP A 190 15.34 -20.02 0.59
N SER A 191 16.08 -19.97 1.69
CA SER A 191 17.06 -21.01 2.03
C SER A 191 16.43 -22.40 2.20
N ARG A 192 15.18 -22.45 2.69
CA ARG A 192 14.43 -23.69 2.96
C ARG A 192 13.53 -24.14 1.79
N GLU A 193 13.52 -23.45 0.65
CA GLU A 193 12.66 -23.82 -0.49
C GLU A 193 13.32 -24.87 -1.39
N HIS A 194 12.80 -26.10 -1.35
CA HIS A 194 13.26 -27.20 -2.19
C HIS A 194 12.20 -27.70 -3.18
N VAL A 195 10.91 -27.42 -2.94
CA VAL A 195 9.79 -27.99 -3.70
C VAL A 195 9.77 -27.41 -5.12
N TRP A 196 9.82 -26.09 -5.22
CA TRP A 196 9.79 -25.36 -6.47
C TRP A 196 11.01 -25.63 -7.36
N PRO A 197 12.26 -25.55 -6.86
CA PRO A 197 13.44 -25.97 -7.62
C PRO A 197 13.38 -27.43 -8.09
N SER A 198 12.88 -28.35 -7.25
CA SER A 198 12.74 -29.76 -7.63
C SER A 198 11.73 -29.94 -8.77
N ARG A 199 10.55 -29.31 -8.68
CA ARG A 199 9.56 -29.32 -9.75
C ARG A 199 10.10 -28.71 -11.05
N LEU A 200 10.82 -27.60 -10.98
CA LEU A 200 11.43 -26.97 -12.15
C LEU A 200 12.42 -27.90 -12.86
N ARG A 201 13.26 -28.62 -12.10
CA ARG A 201 14.18 -29.64 -12.65
C ARG A 201 13.42 -30.80 -13.27
N SER A 202 12.37 -31.30 -12.61
CA SER A 202 11.58 -32.45 -13.09
C SER A 202 10.89 -32.22 -14.44
N LEU A 203 10.55 -30.96 -14.77
CA LEU A 203 9.93 -30.62 -16.05
C LEU A 203 10.91 -30.69 -17.23
N GLY A 204 12.22 -30.57 -16.95
CA GLY A 204 13.29 -30.48 -17.95
C GLY A 204 13.24 -29.19 -18.78
N SER A 205 14.37 -28.49 -18.93
CA SER A 205 14.41 -27.27 -19.76
C SER A 205 14.29 -27.56 -21.26
N GLY A 206 14.54 -28.82 -21.66
CA GLY A 206 14.56 -29.26 -23.05
C GLY A 206 15.49 -28.39 -23.90
N GLY A 207 16.71 -28.14 -23.40
CA GLY A 207 17.79 -27.39 -24.05
C GLY A 207 17.74 -25.87 -23.90
N MET A 208 16.71 -25.31 -23.26
CA MET A 208 16.63 -23.85 -23.08
C MET A 208 17.58 -23.35 -21.99
N ASP A 209 18.02 -22.10 -22.14
CA ASP A 209 18.77 -21.36 -21.13
C ASP A 209 18.05 -21.44 -19.76
N PRO A 210 18.76 -21.78 -18.66
CA PRO A 210 18.14 -21.94 -17.35
C PRO A 210 17.41 -20.69 -16.83
N LYS A 211 17.89 -19.48 -17.15
CA LYS A 211 17.24 -18.23 -16.72
C LYS A 211 15.93 -18.02 -17.48
N VAL A 212 15.94 -18.26 -18.80
CA VAL A 212 14.72 -18.25 -19.63
C VAL A 212 13.72 -19.29 -19.13
N TRP A 213 14.18 -20.52 -18.86
CA TRP A 213 13.32 -21.60 -18.39
C TRP A 213 12.66 -21.27 -17.05
N ARG A 214 13.41 -20.68 -16.12
CA ARG A 214 12.89 -20.25 -14.82
C ARG A 214 11.76 -19.23 -14.94
N VAL A 215 11.77 -18.38 -15.97
CA VAL A 215 10.67 -17.43 -16.24
C VAL A 215 9.45 -18.16 -16.81
N LEU A 216 9.65 -18.96 -17.86
CA LEU A 216 8.57 -19.65 -18.58
C LEU A 216 7.82 -20.65 -17.69
N ALA A 217 8.55 -21.40 -16.86
CA ALA A 217 8.00 -22.45 -16.01
C ALA A 217 7.35 -21.96 -14.72
N ARG A 218 7.51 -20.69 -14.34
CA ARG A 218 6.98 -20.12 -13.09
C ARG A 218 5.52 -20.50 -12.84
N GLU A 219 4.67 -20.21 -13.82
CA GLU A 219 3.22 -20.36 -13.65
C GLU A 219 2.82 -21.81 -13.40
N LEU A 220 3.41 -22.77 -14.11
CA LEU A 220 3.13 -24.18 -13.86
C LEU A 220 3.72 -24.65 -12.53
N VAL A 221 4.98 -24.30 -12.23
CA VAL A 221 5.67 -24.79 -11.03
C VAL A 221 4.96 -24.36 -9.74
N THR A 222 4.49 -23.11 -9.72
CA THR A 222 3.76 -22.50 -8.59
C THR A 222 2.26 -22.82 -8.58
N TYR A 223 1.72 -23.35 -9.68
CA TYR A 223 0.28 -23.54 -9.88
C TYR A 223 -0.43 -24.29 -8.72
N PRO A 224 0.12 -25.38 -8.16
CA PRO A 224 -0.54 -26.07 -7.05
C PRO A 224 -0.70 -25.17 -5.82
N GLU A 225 0.33 -24.41 -5.43
CA GLU A 225 0.25 -23.45 -4.33
C GLU A 225 -0.67 -22.27 -4.66
N THR A 226 -0.65 -21.78 -5.90
CA THR A 226 -1.52 -20.68 -6.34
C THR A 226 -2.99 -21.05 -6.17
N VAL A 227 -3.39 -22.25 -6.60
CA VAL A 227 -4.78 -22.72 -6.48
C VAL A 227 -5.16 -22.96 -5.02
N ALA A 228 -4.25 -23.54 -4.22
CA ALA A 228 -4.49 -23.76 -2.81
C ALA A 228 -4.73 -22.42 -2.08
N LEU A 229 -3.84 -21.45 -2.32
CA LEU A 229 -3.95 -20.11 -1.74
C LEU A 229 -5.22 -19.40 -2.22
N ALA A 230 -5.55 -19.44 -3.52
CA ALA A 230 -6.80 -18.86 -4.03
C ALA A 230 -8.03 -19.44 -3.34
N THR A 231 -8.03 -20.75 -3.08
CA THR A 231 -9.13 -21.41 -2.38
C THR A 231 -9.21 -20.97 -0.91
N LEU A 232 -8.08 -20.80 -0.23
CA LEU A 232 -8.03 -20.29 1.15
C LEU A 232 -8.52 -18.84 1.23
N LEU A 233 -8.01 -17.96 0.37
CA LEU A 233 -8.37 -16.54 0.40
C LEU A 233 -9.85 -16.32 0.07
N ALA A 234 -10.42 -17.14 -0.83
CA ALA A 234 -11.84 -17.06 -1.20
C ALA A 234 -12.80 -17.69 -0.17
N ASP A 235 -12.29 -18.26 0.93
CA ASP A 235 -13.14 -18.88 1.96
C ASP A 235 -13.68 -17.81 2.94
N ASP A 236 -15.00 -17.61 2.92
CA ASP A 236 -15.66 -16.57 3.73
C ASP A 236 -15.48 -16.79 5.24
N ARG A 237 -15.44 -18.04 5.71
CA ARG A 237 -15.23 -18.33 7.13
C ARG A 237 -13.81 -17.97 7.53
N PHE A 238 -12.84 -18.24 6.67
CA PHE A 238 -11.46 -17.82 6.88
C PHE A 238 -11.33 -16.29 6.93
N GLN A 239 -11.99 -15.57 6.02
CA GLN A 239 -12.00 -14.10 6.03
C GLN A 239 -12.61 -13.54 7.33
N GLN A 240 -13.72 -14.12 7.81
CA GLN A 240 -14.34 -13.74 9.09
C GLN A 240 -13.41 -13.98 10.28
N CYS A 241 -12.75 -15.14 10.33
CA CYS A 241 -11.75 -15.44 11.35
C CYS A 241 -10.60 -14.44 11.32
N LEU A 242 -10.16 -14.02 10.13
CA LEU A 242 -9.08 -13.05 9.96
C LEU A 242 -9.48 -11.64 10.44
N ILE A 243 -10.68 -11.20 10.14
CA ILE A 243 -11.22 -9.92 10.62
C ILE A 243 -11.32 -9.92 12.15
N ALA A 244 -11.73 -11.04 12.75
CA ALA A 244 -11.76 -11.20 14.20
C ALA A 244 -10.35 -11.19 14.83
N ASP A 245 -9.38 -11.88 14.21
CA ASP A 245 -7.97 -11.93 14.64
C ASP A 245 -7.33 -10.54 14.73
N ALA A 246 -7.71 -9.65 13.81
CA ALA A 246 -7.21 -8.29 13.75
C ALA A 246 -7.73 -7.35 14.84
N ARG A 247 -8.79 -7.72 15.57
CA ARG A 247 -9.38 -6.93 16.67
C ARG A 247 -9.67 -5.45 16.31
N GLY A 248 -10.08 -5.20 15.06
CA GLY A 248 -10.42 -3.87 14.57
C GLY A 248 -9.22 -3.00 14.15
N HIS A 249 -8.00 -3.55 14.21
CA HIS A 249 -6.77 -2.85 13.82
C HIS A 249 -6.32 -3.24 12.42
N ALA A 250 -5.88 -2.26 11.63
CA ALA A 250 -5.19 -2.58 10.37
C ALA A 250 -3.77 -3.11 10.68
N PRO A 251 -3.31 -4.17 10.01
CA PRO A 251 -1.99 -4.75 10.29
C PRO A 251 -0.87 -3.79 9.89
N TYR A 252 0.17 -3.69 10.73
CA TYR A 252 1.43 -3.03 10.37
C TYR A 252 2.36 -4.01 9.62
N ARG A 253 2.36 -5.28 10.05
CA ARG A 253 3.07 -6.41 9.42
C ARG A 253 2.24 -7.68 9.49
N LEU A 254 2.59 -8.71 8.72
CA LEU A 254 1.83 -9.97 8.74
C LEU A 254 1.87 -10.70 10.09
N ALA A 255 2.87 -10.48 10.95
CA ALA A 255 2.89 -11.02 12.30
C ALA A 255 1.70 -10.55 13.17
N ASP A 256 1.07 -9.43 12.82
CA ASP A 256 -0.14 -8.95 13.50
C ASP A 256 -1.38 -9.79 13.15
N LEU A 257 -1.27 -10.73 12.20
CA LEU A 257 -2.32 -11.64 11.74
C LEU A 257 -1.83 -13.11 11.83
N PRO A 258 -1.63 -13.65 13.04
CA PRO A 258 -1.12 -15.01 13.24
C PRO A 258 -2.01 -16.11 12.63
N VAL A 259 -3.34 -15.88 12.52
CA VAL A 259 -4.27 -16.80 11.85
C VAL A 259 -3.95 -16.90 10.37
N LEU A 260 -3.67 -15.77 9.70
CA LEU A 260 -3.28 -15.73 8.30
C LEU A 260 -1.98 -16.49 8.05
N LEU A 261 -0.93 -16.18 8.80
CA LEU A 261 0.38 -16.83 8.64
C LEU A 261 0.29 -18.35 8.82
N SER A 262 -0.45 -18.79 9.84
CA SER A 262 -0.63 -20.21 10.12
C SER A 262 -1.43 -20.92 9.03
N ALA A 263 -2.49 -20.28 8.53
CA ALA A 263 -3.32 -20.83 7.45
C ALA A 263 -2.56 -20.90 6.12
N VAL A 264 -1.84 -19.84 5.75
CA VAL A 264 -1.02 -19.80 4.53
C VAL A 264 0.07 -20.86 4.56
N ALA A 265 0.84 -20.94 5.65
CA ALA A 265 1.92 -21.91 5.80
C ALA A 265 1.42 -23.36 5.70
N ARG A 266 0.26 -23.65 6.30
CA ARG A 266 -0.40 -24.97 6.18
C ARG A 266 -0.90 -25.24 4.77
N CYS A 267 -1.56 -24.25 4.16
CA CYS A 267 -2.17 -24.35 2.84
C CYS A 267 -1.15 -24.66 1.74
N VAL A 268 0.03 -24.04 1.80
CA VAL A 268 1.11 -24.27 0.84
C VAL A 268 2.07 -25.38 1.26
N GLY A 269 1.85 -26.03 2.40
CA GLY A 269 2.69 -27.11 2.93
C GLY A 269 4.11 -26.67 3.33
N ARG A 270 4.28 -25.43 3.78
CA ARG A 270 5.59 -24.86 4.17
C ARG A 270 5.48 -24.18 5.54
N PRO A 271 5.62 -24.93 6.65
CA PRO A 271 5.50 -24.38 8.00
C PRO A 271 6.43 -23.19 8.29
N TRP A 272 7.62 -23.20 7.69
CA TRP A 272 8.63 -22.15 7.83
C TRP A 272 8.24 -20.80 7.20
N TYR A 273 7.17 -20.72 6.40
CA TYR A 273 6.64 -19.44 5.93
C TYR A 273 6.17 -18.53 7.07
N ARG A 274 5.77 -19.09 8.22
CA ARG A 274 5.32 -18.28 9.37
C ARG A 274 6.40 -17.31 9.83
N GLU A 275 7.63 -17.78 9.97
CA GLU A 275 8.79 -16.98 10.41
C GLU A 275 9.20 -16.00 9.32
N GLN A 276 9.27 -16.47 8.07
CA GLN A 276 9.79 -15.70 6.95
C GLN A 276 8.88 -14.55 6.52
N LEU A 277 7.57 -14.72 6.62
CA LEU A 277 6.58 -13.71 6.23
C LEU A 277 6.22 -12.77 7.39
N ALA A 278 6.61 -13.09 8.63
CA ALA A 278 6.22 -12.33 9.83
C ALA A 278 6.54 -10.83 9.75
N SER A 279 7.71 -10.48 9.21
CA SER A 279 8.17 -9.10 9.06
C SER A 279 7.68 -8.42 7.78
N GLU A 280 6.89 -9.10 6.94
CA GLU A 280 6.44 -8.55 5.67
C GLU A 280 5.39 -7.46 5.90
N MET A 281 5.70 -6.26 5.40
CA MET A 281 4.88 -5.04 5.47
C MET A 281 4.35 -4.61 4.09
N SER A 282 4.57 -5.42 3.06
CA SER A 282 4.25 -5.06 1.67
C SER A 282 4.03 -6.30 0.83
N GLY A 283 3.77 -6.11 -0.47
CA GLY A 283 3.51 -7.22 -1.38
C GLY A 283 2.04 -7.62 -1.42
N PRO A 284 1.68 -8.50 -2.36
CA PRO A 284 0.29 -8.85 -2.66
C PRO A 284 -0.44 -9.53 -1.49
N LEU A 285 0.23 -10.36 -0.67
CA LEU A 285 -0.42 -11.03 0.46
C LEU A 285 -0.76 -10.02 1.56
N PHE A 286 0.20 -9.17 1.92
CA PHE A 286 -0.02 -8.07 2.85
C PHE A 286 -1.11 -7.12 2.33
N ALA A 287 -1.08 -6.76 1.05
CA ALA A 287 -2.08 -5.89 0.44
C ALA A 287 -3.50 -6.45 0.54
N TRP A 288 -3.67 -7.73 0.23
CA TRP A 288 -4.95 -8.42 0.37
C TRP A 288 -5.40 -8.45 1.83
N ALA A 289 -4.52 -8.85 2.76
CA ALA A 289 -4.83 -8.94 4.18
C ALA A 289 -5.21 -7.59 4.79
N TYR A 290 -4.45 -6.54 4.44
CA TYR A 290 -4.70 -5.17 4.84
C TYR A 290 -6.10 -4.71 4.40
N GLN A 291 -6.49 -4.99 3.15
CA GLN A 291 -7.80 -4.59 2.64
C GLN A 291 -8.96 -5.45 3.19
N CYS A 292 -8.72 -6.74 3.44
CA CYS A 292 -9.69 -7.66 4.02
C CYS A 292 -10.07 -7.25 5.45
N VAL A 293 -9.07 -6.86 6.25
CA VAL A 293 -9.24 -6.50 7.66
C VAL A 293 -9.68 -5.04 7.84
N ARG A 294 -9.36 -4.16 6.89
CA ARG A 294 -9.68 -2.74 7.00
C ARG A 294 -11.20 -2.54 7.15
N PRO A 295 -11.66 -1.75 8.14
CA PRO A 295 -13.08 -1.54 8.35
C PRO A 295 -13.73 -1.02 7.06
N PRO A 296 -14.86 -1.60 6.63
CA PRO A 296 -15.51 -1.18 5.40
C PRO A 296 -15.83 0.31 5.48
N ARG A 297 -15.35 1.08 4.50
CA ARG A 297 -15.93 2.42 4.27
C ARG A 297 -17.42 2.20 4.05
N ARG A 298 -18.28 3.10 4.56
CA ARG A 298 -19.77 3.01 4.55
C ARG A 298 -20.43 2.80 3.18
N THR A 299 -19.69 2.52 2.13
CA THR A 299 -20.14 2.23 0.77
C THR A 299 -19.79 0.76 0.43
N GLY A 300 -20.76 0.01 -0.12
CA GLY A 300 -20.66 -1.41 -0.49
C GLY A 300 -19.63 -1.76 -1.59
N HIS A 301 -18.57 -0.95 -1.75
CA HIS A 301 -17.45 -1.16 -2.67
C HIS A 301 -16.22 -1.80 -1.98
N GLY A 302 -16.28 -2.11 -0.68
CA GLY A 302 -15.16 -2.66 0.09
C GLY A 302 -14.69 -4.04 -0.38
N GLU A 303 -15.61 -4.95 -0.66
CA GLU A 303 -15.29 -6.32 -1.10
C GLU A 303 -14.55 -6.35 -2.45
N GLN A 304 -14.84 -5.41 -3.36
CA GLN A 304 -14.14 -5.31 -4.65
C GLN A 304 -12.69 -4.84 -4.52
N ALA A 305 -12.35 -4.12 -3.45
CA ALA A 305 -11.03 -3.51 -3.29
C ALA A 305 -9.94 -4.51 -2.89
N MET A 306 -10.25 -5.52 -2.05
CA MET A 306 -9.26 -6.53 -1.64
C MET A 306 -8.83 -7.45 -2.78
N TRP A 307 -9.71 -7.62 -3.76
CA TRP A 307 -9.50 -8.44 -4.94
C TRP A 307 -8.77 -7.70 -6.08
N ALA A 308 -8.66 -6.38 -5.99
CA ALA A 308 -7.94 -5.59 -6.97
C ALA A 308 -6.42 -5.67 -6.74
N VAL A 309 -5.72 -6.48 -7.56
CA VAL A 309 -4.26 -6.52 -7.54
C VAL A 309 -3.69 -5.17 -8.00
N ALA A 310 -2.98 -4.49 -7.10
CA ALA A 310 -2.32 -3.22 -7.39
C ALA A 310 -1.34 -3.38 -8.58
N PRO A 311 -1.22 -2.37 -9.48
CA PRO A 311 -0.34 -2.47 -10.65
C PRO A 311 1.11 -2.89 -10.33
N ALA A 312 1.64 -2.48 -9.17
CA ALA A 312 2.97 -2.85 -8.71
C ALA A 312 3.14 -4.36 -8.45
N HIS A 313 2.06 -5.05 -8.10
CA HIS A 313 2.05 -6.48 -7.75
C HIS A 313 1.54 -7.37 -8.88
N ARG A 314 1.02 -6.81 -9.98
CA ARG A 314 0.50 -7.58 -11.10
C ARG A 314 1.61 -8.37 -11.78
N LEU A 315 1.30 -9.59 -12.20
CA LEU A 315 2.21 -10.39 -13.01
C LEU A 315 2.53 -9.63 -14.29
N ARG A 316 3.82 -9.43 -14.55
CA ARG A 316 4.25 -8.96 -15.86
C ARG A 316 3.95 -10.04 -16.90
N PRO A 317 3.53 -9.64 -18.11
CA PRO A 317 3.48 -10.51 -19.26
C PRO A 317 4.78 -11.29 -19.44
N LEU A 318 4.71 -12.57 -19.83
CA LEU A 318 5.89 -13.42 -20.03
C LEU A 318 6.93 -12.77 -20.95
N VAL A 319 6.50 -12.11 -22.03
CA VAL A 319 7.39 -11.40 -22.96
C VAL A 319 8.12 -10.23 -22.28
N ASP A 320 7.43 -9.46 -21.45
CA ASP A 320 8.00 -8.30 -20.75
C ASP A 320 8.92 -8.75 -19.61
N GLU A 321 8.55 -9.82 -18.90
CA GLU A 321 9.36 -10.43 -17.83
C GLU A 321 10.67 -11.03 -18.38
N LEU A 322 10.61 -11.72 -19.52
CA LEU A 322 11.79 -12.23 -20.22
C LEU A 322 12.72 -11.09 -20.63
N ALA A 323 12.20 -10.07 -21.32
CA ALA A 323 12.99 -8.92 -21.71
C ALA A 323 13.66 -8.26 -20.49
N ALA A 324 12.89 -7.98 -19.43
CA ALA A 324 13.40 -7.36 -18.22
C ALA A 324 14.50 -8.19 -17.53
N ARG A 325 14.43 -9.53 -17.55
CA ARG A 325 15.41 -10.40 -16.89
C ARG A 325 16.60 -10.78 -17.75
N MET A 326 16.45 -10.78 -19.08
CA MET A 326 17.53 -11.04 -20.02
C MET A 326 18.42 -9.79 -20.23
N SER A 327 17.84 -8.59 -20.22
CA SER A 327 18.60 -7.33 -20.34
C SER A 327 19.50 -7.02 -19.13
N VAL A 328 19.36 -7.72 -18.00
CA VAL A 328 20.19 -7.51 -16.80
C VAL A 328 21.62 -8.10 -16.98
N GLY A 329 21.92 -8.73 -18.11
CA GLY A 329 23.22 -9.39 -18.38
C GLY A 329 24.30 -8.56 -19.08
N ALA A 330 24.02 -7.39 -19.64
CA ALA A 330 24.99 -6.62 -20.44
C ALA A 330 24.95 -5.13 -20.11
N GLY A 331 25.81 -4.68 -19.20
CA GLY A 331 25.96 -3.27 -18.82
C GLY A 331 24.83 -2.78 -17.91
N GLY A 332 25.18 -2.19 -16.77
CA GLY A 332 24.26 -1.72 -15.72
C GLY A 332 23.35 -0.54 -16.09
N GLN A 333 22.80 -0.51 -17.31
CA GLN A 333 21.66 0.32 -17.68
C GLN A 333 20.47 -0.60 -17.88
N THR A 334 19.54 -0.60 -16.92
CA THR A 334 18.21 -1.16 -17.13
C THR A 334 17.67 -0.62 -18.45
N ALA A 335 17.44 -1.50 -19.41
CA ALA A 335 16.70 -1.15 -20.62
C ALA A 335 15.35 -0.56 -20.18
N GLU A 336 15.27 0.77 -20.13
CA GLU A 336 14.05 1.52 -19.92
C GLU A 336 13.18 1.34 -21.17
N GLY A 337 12.58 0.15 -21.26
CA GLY A 337 11.45 -0.07 -22.13
C GLY A 337 10.41 0.98 -21.77
N LYS A 338 10.00 1.77 -22.76
CA LYS A 338 9.06 2.91 -22.71
C LYS A 338 7.73 2.69 -21.96
N ARG A 339 7.50 1.56 -21.30
CA ARG A 339 6.35 1.28 -20.43
C ARG A 339 6.74 0.28 -19.33
N ARG A 340 7.20 0.75 -18.17
CA ARG A 340 6.83 0.07 -16.92
C ARG A 340 5.31 0.27 -16.77
N ARG A 341 4.51 -0.62 -17.37
CA ARG A 341 3.04 -0.51 -17.40
C ARG A 341 2.53 -0.30 -15.97
N GLY A 342 2.05 0.91 -15.67
CA GLY A 342 1.46 1.29 -14.39
C GLY A 342 2.19 2.39 -13.60
N LEU A 343 3.46 2.68 -13.87
CA LEU A 343 4.19 3.80 -13.26
C LEU A 343 4.63 4.75 -14.37
N ASN A 344 3.99 5.91 -14.41
CA ASN A 344 4.42 7.01 -15.28
C ASN A 344 5.87 7.37 -14.87
N ARG A 345 6.77 7.63 -15.84
CA ARG A 345 8.13 8.13 -15.56
C ARG A 345 8.10 9.33 -14.59
N GLN A 346 7.11 10.20 -14.77
CA GLN A 346 6.82 11.30 -13.85
C GLN A 346 6.58 10.84 -12.40
N SER A 347 5.90 9.72 -12.20
CA SER A 347 5.63 9.14 -10.87
C SER A 347 6.86 8.50 -10.24
N ASP A 348 7.79 7.97 -11.03
CA ASP A 348 9.08 7.47 -10.53
C ASP A 348 9.95 8.66 -10.10
N GLU A 349 10.10 9.68 -10.95
CA GLU A 349 10.82 10.91 -10.64
C GLU A 349 10.25 11.64 -9.41
N SER A 350 8.92 11.75 -9.31
CA SER A 350 8.24 12.37 -8.15
C SER A 350 8.45 11.59 -6.85
N PHE A 351 8.55 10.26 -6.93
CA PHE A 351 8.84 9.44 -5.74
C PHE A 351 10.30 9.61 -5.31
N THR A 352 11.24 9.57 -6.26
CA THR A 352 12.67 9.77 -5.98
C THR A 352 12.95 11.13 -5.35
N ALA A 353 12.33 12.20 -5.87
CA ALA A 353 12.44 13.54 -5.28
C ALA A 353 11.91 13.55 -3.83
N GLY A 354 10.71 13.04 -3.59
CA GLY A 354 10.14 12.98 -2.25
C GLY A 354 10.94 12.13 -1.27
N LEU A 355 11.54 11.03 -1.72
CA LEU A 355 12.44 10.19 -0.92
C LEU A 355 13.71 10.96 -0.50
N ALA A 356 14.27 11.80 -1.37
CA ALA A 356 15.41 12.65 -1.02
C ALA A 356 15.03 13.71 0.04
N HIS A 357 13.82 14.28 -0.04
CA HIS A 357 13.28 15.15 1.01
C HIS A 357 13.06 14.39 2.33
N ALA A 358 12.56 13.16 2.28
CA ALA A 358 12.42 12.29 3.46
C ALA A 358 13.77 12.05 4.15
N GLY A 359 14.81 11.73 3.37
CA GLY A 359 16.16 11.52 3.91
C GLY A 359 16.74 12.78 4.57
N ARG A 360 16.47 13.98 4.03
CA ARG A 360 16.85 15.24 4.70
C ARG A 360 16.11 15.43 6.02
N TYR A 361 14.78 15.27 6.00
CA TYR A 361 13.94 15.43 7.18
C TYR A 361 14.35 14.48 8.31
N VAL A 362 14.62 13.21 8.01
CA VAL A 362 15.07 12.23 9.01
C VAL A 362 16.42 12.58 9.61
N ARG A 363 17.36 13.16 8.85
CA ARG A 363 18.64 13.62 9.43
C ARG A 363 18.45 14.75 10.45
N GLU A 364 17.44 15.59 10.25
CA GLU A 364 17.16 16.73 11.14
C GLU A 364 16.29 16.35 12.35
N HIS A 365 15.36 15.41 12.18
CA HIS A 365 14.31 15.12 13.17
C HIS A 365 14.29 13.67 13.68
N GLY A 366 15.04 12.77 13.05
CA GLY A 366 15.19 11.37 13.47
C GLY A 366 14.00 10.44 13.20
N ASN A 367 12.93 10.92 12.54
CA ASN A 367 11.73 10.13 12.21
C ASN A 367 10.90 10.78 11.09
N LEU A 368 9.89 10.07 10.60
CA LEU A 368 8.94 10.50 9.56
C LEU A 368 7.54 10.84 10.07
N ALA A 369 7.35 11.11 11.37
CA ALA A 369 6.06 11.49 11.94
C ALA A 369 5.71 12.96 11.67
N VAL A 370 5.40 13.25 10.40
CA VAL A 370 5.13 14.60 9.89
C VAL A 370 3.64 14.94 9.81
N GLN A 371 3.32 16.20 10.10
CA GLN A 371 2.00 16.76 9.85
C GLN A 371 1.81 16.95 8.35
N LYS A 372 0.56 16.89 7.86
CA LYS A 372 0.24 16.95 6.43
C LYS A 372 0.70 18.26 5.76
N ASP A 373 0.74 19.36 6.49
CA ASP A 373 1.15 20.69 6.04
C ASP A 373 2.67 20.94 6.11
N THR A 374 3.46 19.93 6.52
CA THR A 374 4.92 20.08 6.68
C THR A 374 5.60 20.37 5.34
N MET A 375 6.41 21.44 5.31
CA MET A 375 7.23 21.87 4.18
C MET A 375 8.70 21.55 4.42
N VAL A 376 9.41 21.07 3.39
CA VAL A 376 10.88 20.93 3.40
C VAL A 376 11.43 21.76 2.25
N GLY A 377 11.89 22.97 2.55
CA GLY A 377 12.10 24.01 1.53
C GLY A 377 10.78 24.40 0.88
N SER A 378 10.71 24.37 -0.46
CA SER A 378 9.48 24.62 -1.23
C SER A 378 8.63 23.35 -1.47
N PHE A 379 9.07 22.19 -1.00
CA PHE A 379 8.39 20.92 -1.26
C PHE A 379 7.34 20.61 -0.19
N ARG A 380 6.12 20.27 -0.63
CA ARG A 380 4.98 19.83 0.21
C ARG A 380 5.18 18.41 0.75
N PHE A 381 6.16 18.27 1.64
CA PHE A 381 6.62 16.98 2.14
C PHE A 381 5.54 16.19 2.89
N GLY A 382 4.81 16.85 3.79
CA GLY A 382 3.75 16.20 4.56
C GLY A 382 2.63 15.64 3.69
N GLU A 383 2.24 16.39 2.66
CA GLU A 383 1.21 15.95 1.70
C GLU A 383 1.71 14.79 0.85
N TRP A 384 2.96 14.86 0.38
CA TRP A 384 3.59 13.77 -0.36
C TRP A 384 3.63 12.48 0.47
N LEU A 385 4.13 12.53 1.72
CA LEU A 385 4.24 11.35 2.57
C LEU A 385 2.85 10.77 2.88
N HIS A 386 1.88 11.63 3.17
CA HIS A 386 0.49 11.20 3.37
C HIS A 386 -0.06 10.46 2.15
N ASN A 387 0.16 10.98 0.94
CA ASN A 387 -0.28 10.33 -0.30
C ASN A 387 0.41 8.98 -0.51
N VAL A 388 1.70 8.87 -0.18
CA VAL A 388 2.43 7.59 -0.21
C VAL A 388 1.84 6.59 0.80
N GLN A 389 1.60 7.01 2.05
CA GLN A 389 1.00 6.17 3.10
C GLN A 389 -0.40 5.67 2.73
N THR A 390 -1.27 6.52 2.14
CA THR A 390 -2.65 6.11 1.76
C THR A 390 -2.69 4.96 0.75
N ARG A 391 -1.61 4.78 -0.01
CA ARG A 391 -1.43 3.71 -1.00
C ARG A 391 -0.26 2.77 -0.65
N ALA A 392 0.17 2.73 0.61
CA ALA A 392 1.31 1.92 1.03
C ALA A 392 1.18 0.44 0.65
N TRP A 393 -0.01 -0.13 0.81
CA TRP A 393 -0.34 -1.50 0.40
C TRP A 393 -0.14 -1.77 -1.10
N ALA A 394 -0.23 -0.73 -1.94
CA ALA A 394 -0.08 -0.80 -3.40
C ALA A 394 1.33 -0.41 -3.88
N LEU A 395 2.25 -0.08 -2.97
CA LEU A 395 3.61 0.32 -3.34
C LEU A 395 4.46 -0.89 -3.74
N PRO A 396 5.36 -0.70 -4.73
CA PRO A 396 6.43 -1.65 -5.02
C PRO A 396 7.28 -1.96 -3.77
N PRO A 397 7.71 -3.22 -3.54
CA PRO A 397 8.51 -3.58 -2.37
C PRO A 397 9.84 -2.82 -2.21
N ASP A 398 10.46 -2.40 -3.31
CA ASP A 398 11.67 -1.56 -3.31
C ASP A 398 11.41 -0.17 -2.72
N ARG A 399 10.27 0.44 -3.03
CA ARG A 399 9.87 1.74 -2.46
C ARG A 399 9.56 1.64 -0.97
N VAL A 400 8.90 0.56 -0.57
CA VAL A 400 8.64 0.29 0.86
C VAL A 400 9.96 0.12 1.61
N ARG A 401 10.88 -0.71 1.10
CA ARG A 401 12.23 -0.87 1.70
C ARG A 401 12.97 0.46 1.81
N ALA A 402 12.93 1.30 0.77
CA ALA A 402 13.61 2.59 0.79
C ALA A 402 13.10 3.51 1.91
N LEU A 403 11.79 3.51 2.19
CA LEU A 403 11.21 4.27 3.29
C LEU A 403 11.46 3.62 4.65
N THR A 404 11.35 2.30 4.74
CA THR A 404 11.62 1.53 5.97
C THR A 404 13.07 1.69 6.45
N VAL A 405 14.03 1.83 5.54
CA VAL A 405 15.44 2.14 5.87
C VAL A 405 15.57 3.51 6.54
N LEU A 406 14.75 4.49 6.15
CA LEU A 406 14.77 5.82 6.74
C LEU A 406 14.07 5.85 8.11
N ASP A 407 12.89 5.24 8.19
CA ASP A 407 12.13 5.10 9.43
C ASP A 407 11.27 3.83 9.33
N PRO A 408 11.47 2.82 10.17
CA PRO A 408 10.60 1.64 10.19
C PRO A 408 9.13 2.02 10.33
N TRP A 409 8.83 3.04 11.14
CA TRP A 409 7.48 3.49 11.46
C TRP A 409 6.94 4.54 10.49
N TRP A 410 7.45 4.59 9.25
CA TRP A 410 6.98 5.53 8.23
C TRP A 410 5.51 5.32 7.82
N ASN A 411 4.96 4.11 7.98
CA ASN A 411 3.56 3.79 7.66
C ASN A 411 2.89 3.04 8.81
N VAL A 412 2.27 3.79 9.71
CA VAL A 412 1.62 3.26 10.91
C VAL A 412 0.09 3.19 10.77
N PRO A 413 -0.58 2.22 11.42
CA PRO A 413 -2.04 2.13 11.43
C PRO A 413 -2.72 3.09 12.42
N TRP A 414 -1.96 3.82 13.25
CA TRP A 414 -2.46 4.83 14.19
C TRP A 414 -2.20 6.27 13.72
N SER A 415 -2.65 7.25 14.51
CA SER A 415 -2.50 8.67 14.16
C SER A 415 -1.06 9.17 14.29
N VAL A 416 -0.66 10.08 13.39
CA VAL A 416 0.63 10.79 13.49
C VAL A 416 0.78 11.52 14.84
N GLN A 417 -0.32 12.02 15.41
CA GLN A 417 -0.30 12.64 16.73
C GLN A 417 0.14 11.66 17.82
N TRP A 418 -0.41 10.43 17.81
CA TRP A 418 0.02 9.39 18.74
C TRP A 418 1.53 9.11 18.60
N GLN A 419 2.00 8.97 17.36
CA GLN A 419 3.42 8.68 17.08
C GLN A 419 4.35 9.80 17.57
N ARG A 420 3.96 11.07 17.40
CA ARG A 420 4.73 12.22 17.90
C ARG A 420 4.74 12.30 19.43
N SER A 421 3.63 11.98 20.10
CA SER A 421 3.59 11.91 21.56
C SER A 421 4.48 10.77 22.08
N TYR A 422 4.47 9.62 21.41
CA TYR A 422 5.36 8.51 21.71
C TYR A 422 6.84 8.91 21.57
N TYR A 423 7.26 9.53 20.47
CA TYR A 423 8.66 9.95 20.32
C TYR A 423 9.10 10.93 21.41
N ARG A 424 8.24 11.86 21.83
CA ARG A 424 8.53 12.72 22.99
C ARG A 424 8.69 11.93 24.29
N ALA A 425 7.90 10.88 24.50
CA ALA A 425 8.01 10.01 25.68
C ALA A 425 9.29 9.16 25.63
N ARG A 426 9.64 8.63 24.45
CA ARG A 426 10.89 7.90 24.19
C ARG A 426 12.12 8.77 24.40
N ASP A 427 12.11 9.98 23.86
CA ASP A 427 13.24 10.91 23.99
C ASP A 427 13.43 11.34 25.45
N HIS A 428 12.32 11.54 26.18
CA HIS A 428 12.37 11.70 27.64
C HIS A 428 12.96 10.46 28.32
N ALA A 429 12.48 9.26 27.97
CA ALA A 429 12.96 8.03 28.58
C ALA A 429 14.47 7.78 28.35
N ALA A 430 14.99 8.23 27.22
CA ALA A 430 16.41 8.14 26.88
C ALA A 430 17.29 9.11 27.70
N VAL A 431 16.74 10.24 28.17
CA VAL A 431 17.49 11.26 28.92
C VAL A 431 17.29 11.12 30.43
N ASP A 432 16.03 10.97 30.86
CA ASP A 432 15.60 11.04 32.26
C ASP A 432 15.27 9.66 32.85
N GLY A 433 15.31 8.60 32.03
CA GLY A 433 14.93 7.23 32.41
C GLY A 433 13.45 6.91 32.20
N PRO A 434 13.03 5.64 32.36
CA PRO A 434 11.68 5.19 32.04
C PRO A 434 10.58 5.99 32.75
N PRO A 435 9.44 6.31 32.08
CA PRO A 435 8.35 7.05 32.72
C PRO A 435 7.72 6.26 33.88
N ASP A 436 7.68 6.86 35.07
CA ASP A 436 7.12 6.22 36.26
C ASP A 436 5.58 6.33 36.27
N ALA A 437 4.92 5.24 35.86
CA ALA A 437 3.45 5.16 35.84
C ALA A 437 2.82 5.31 37.24
N ALA A 438 3.43 4.73 38.27
CA ALA A 438 2.92 4.76 39.64
C ALA A 438 3.00 6.16 40.26
N ALA A 439 4.03 6.93 39.91
CA ALA A 439 4.17 8.35 40.28
C ALA A 439 3.36 9.31 39.39
N GLY A 440 2.58 8.80 38.44
CA GLY A 440 1.79 9.61 37.51
C GLY A 440 2.63 10.35 36.47
N PHE A 441 3.70 9.68 36.01
CA PHE A 441 4.65 10.13 35.00
C PHE A 441 5.38 11.41 35.42
N ALA A 442 5.86 11.44 36.67
CA ALA A 442 6.71 12.53 37.15
C ALA A 442 7.94 12.68 36.24
N GLY A 443 8.46 13.91 36.09
CA GLY A 443 9.58 14.20 35.18
C GLY A 443 9.18 14.47 33.73
N THR A 444 8.12 13.87 33.19
CA THR A 444 7.68 14.16 31.82
C THR A 444 7.09 15.58 31.71
N ALA A 445 7.01 16.14 30.49
CA ALA A 445 6.15 17.30 30.23
C ALA A 445 4.67 16.97 30.55
N VAL A 446 3.90 17.95 31.05
CA VAL A 446 2.52 17.75 31.54
C VAL A 446 1.62 17.06 30.51
N LEU A 447 1.58 17.57 29.28
CA LEU A 447 0.76 16.99 28.21
C LEU A 447 1.21 15.58 27.81
N ASN A 448 2.51 15.29 27.92
CA ASN A 448 3.02 13.96 27.62
C ASN A 448 2.65 12.96 28.72
N GLY A 449 2.73 13.36 29.99
CA GLY A 449 2.32 12.52 31.12
C GLY A 449 0.82 12.25 31.15
N GLU A 450 -0.01 13.25 30.82
CA GLU A 450 -1.45 13.06 30.62
C GLU A 450 -1.73 12.09 29.46
N TRP A 451 -1.00 12.22 28.35
CA TRP A 451 -1.12 11.30 27.22
C TRP A 451 -0.71 9.87 27.57
N LEU A 452 0.40 9.68 28.30
CA LEU A 452 0.87 8.37 28.78
C LEU A 452 -0.16 7.71 29.71
N TYR A 453 -0.71 8.47 30.65
CA TYR A 453 -1.79 7.99 31.52
C TYR A 453 -2.99 7.50 30.71
N LEU A 454 -3.42 8.29 29.70
CA LEU A 454 -4.49 7.86 28.81
C LEU A 454 -4.12 6.57 28.07
N GLN A 455 -2.88 6.36 27.65
CA GLN A 455 -2.48 5.09 27.01
C GLN A 455 -2.62 3.91 27.96
N CYS A 456 -2.23 4.07 29.23
CA CYS A 456 -2.38 3.02 30.24
C CYS A 456 -3.85 2.65 30.50
N THR A 457 -4.77 3.62 30.52
CA THR A 457 -6.20 3.34 30.76
C THR A 457 -6.88 2.51 29.66
N GLN A 458 -6.27 2.43 28.47
CA GLN A 458 -6.81 1.73 27.29
C GLN A 458 -5.77 0.77 26.72
N TYR A 459 -4.82 0.31 27.54
CA TYR A 459 -3.65 -0.47 27.12
C TYR A 459 -4.05 -1.71 26.31
N ASP A 460 -5.06 -2.46 26.77
CA ASP A 460 -5.53 -3.68 26.11
C ASP A 460 -6.19 -3.45 24.74
N ALA A 461 -6.67 -2.23 24.49
CA ALA A 461 -7.28 -1.83 23.23
C ALA A 461 -6.25 -1.26 22.24
N LEU A 462 -5.02 -0.95 22.68
CA LEU A 462 -3.95 -0.45 21.82
C LEU A 462 -3.56 -1.49 20.77
N HIS A 463 -3.06 -1.00 19.65
CA HIS A 463 -2.47 -1.86 18.62
C HIS A 463 -1.30 -2.67 19.23
N PRO A 464 -1.09 -3.95 18.84
CA PRO A 464 0.00 -4.77 19.38
C PRO A 464 1.40 -4.10 19.28
N GLU A 465 1.67 -3.44 18.15
CA GLU A 465 2.89 -2.63 17.98
C GLU A 465 2.95 -1.40 18.89
N GLN A 466 1.82 -0.75 19.22
CA GLN A 466 1.80 0.35 20.19
C GLN A 466 2.14 -0.14 21.60
N GLN A 467 1.61 -1.30 22.00
CA GLN A 467 1.96 -1.94 23.27
C GLN A 467 3.45 -2.27 23.33
N ARG A 468 4.04 -2.79 22.24
CA ARG A 468 5.49 -3.05 22.15
C ARG A 468 6.31 -1.77 22.25
N LEU A 469 5.94 -0.72 21.51
CA LEU A 469 6.60 0.59 21.61
C LEU A 469 6.54 1.17 23.03
N LEU A 470 5.38 1.07 23.70
CA LEU A 470 5.25 1.52 25.09
C LEU A 470 6.08 0.66 26.06
N ALA A 471 6.12 -0.66 25.86
CA ALA A 471 6.95 -1.56 26.65
C ALA A 471 8.44 -1.24 26.49
N ASP A 472 8.90 -0.89 25.28
CA ASP A 472 10.30 -0.51 25.00
C ASP A 472 10.76 0.72 25.80
N ILE A 473 9.82 1.59 26.22
CA ILE A 473 10.10 2.75 27.08
C ILE A 473 9.75 2.50 28.55
N GLY A 474 9.45 1.26 28.94
CA GLY A 474 9.16 0.85 30.32
C GLY A 474 7.68 0.89 30.73
N VAL A 475 6.76 1.20 29.82
CA VAL A 475 5.31 1.15 30.05
C VAL A 475 4.77 -0.22 29.61
N THR A 476 5.07 -1.24 30.41
CA THR A 476 4.57 -2.61 30.24
C THR A 476 3.09 -2.72 30.66
N ALA A 477 2.43 -3.85 30.37
CA ALA A 477 1.07 -4.10 30.85
C ALA A 477 0.95 -4.00 32.38
N GLU A 478 1.96 -4.47 33.10
CA GLU A 478 2.04 -4.36 34.57
C GLU A 478 2.19 -2.90 35.02
N ALA A 479 3.11 -2.14 34.41
CA ALA A 479 3.27 -0.72 34.71
C ALA A 479 2.02 0.09 34.36
N ALA A 480 1.34 -0.24 33.26
CA ALA A 480 0.07 0.37 32.89
C ALA A 480 -1.03 0.12 33.94
N GLY A 481 -1.06 -1.07 34.56
CA GLY A 481 -1.98 -1.41 35.64
C GLY A 481 -1.77 -0.61 36.93
N THR A 482 -0.58 -0.05 37.16
CA THR A 482 -0.27 0.80 38.32
C THR A 482 -0.40 2.30 38.04
N ALA A 483 -0.74 2.67 36.80
CA ALA A 483 -0.72 4.05 36.33
C ALA A 483 -1.68 4.95 37.13
N ARG A 484 -1.15 6.10 37.59
CA ARG A 484 -1.94 7.13 38.28
C ARG A 484 -2.08 8.38 37.41
N PRO A 485 -3.20 9.11 37.50
CA PRO A 485 -3.32 10.38 36.79
C PRO A 485 -2.28 11.36 37.32
N ARG A 486 -1.69 12.15 36.43
CA ARG A 486 -0.74 13.20 36.81
C ARG A 486 -1.45 14.23 37.71
N ARG A 487 -1.15 14.23 39.00
CA ARG A 487 -1.65 15.25 39.93
C ARG A 487 -0.87 16.55 39.76
N ALA A 488 -1.13 17.30 38.68
CA ALA A 488 -0.75 18.71 38.67
C ALA A 488 -1.65 19.45 39.65
N SER A 489 -1.18 19.65 40.88
CA SER A 489 -1.97 20.32 41.91
C SER A 489 -2.43 21.68 41.38
N MET A 490 -3.74 21.91 41.38
CA MET A 490 -4.36 23.21 41.11
C MET A 490 -3.80 24.31 42.01
N ARG A 491 -3.19 23.93 43.14
CA ARG A 491 -2.44 24.79 44.04
C ARG A 491 -1.08 25.19 43.47
N ALA A 492 -0.26 24.24 43.02
CA ALA A 492 1.05 24.52 42.44
C ALA A 492 0.98 25.44 41.20
N ARG A 493 0.01 25.21 40.31
CA ARG A 493 -0.24 26.10 39.14
C ARG A 493 -0.69 27.52 39.54
N PHE A 494 -1.31 27.65 40.70
CA PHE A 494 -1.71 28.94 41.24
C PHE A 494 -0.53 29.62 41.94
N GLU A 495 0.28 28.89 42.70
CA GLU A 495 1.49 29.36 43.38
C GLU A 495 2.51 29.92 42.37
N THR A 496 2.81 29.21 41.27
CA THR A 496 3.70 29.73 40.22
C THR A 496 3.17 31.03 39.58
N GLY A 497 1.86 31.10 39.31
CA GLY A 497 1.27 32.33 38.78
C GLY A 497 1.29 33.49 39.78
N LEU A 498 1.15 33.18 41.07
CA LEU A 498 1.24 34.14 42.16
C LEU A 498 2.67 34.65 42.36
N GLU A 499 3.69 33.81 42.18
CA GLU A 499 5.10 34.20 42.21
C GLU A 499 5.42 35.20 41.09
N HIS A 500 5.02 34.92 39.85
CA HIS A 500 5.20 35.87 38.75
C HIS A 500 4.40 37.16 38.94
N ALA A 501 3.22 37.10 39.57
CA ALA A 501 2.50 38.31 39.96
C ALA A 501 3.28 39.12 41.03
N ARG A 502 3.85 38.48 42.05
CA ARG A 502 4.70 39.15 43.05
C ARG A 502 5.91 39.82 42.42
N ALA A 503 6.61 39.12 41.54
CA ALA A 503 7.76 39.64 40.83
C ALA A 503 7.38 40.85 39.95
N TYR A 504 6.31 40.73 39.16
CA TYR A 504 5.80 41.85 38.35
C TYR A 504 5.41 43.05 39.21
N PHE A 505 4.75 42.81 40.35
CA PHE A 505 4.38 43.88 41.29
C PHE A 505 5.61 44.54 41.92
N ALA A 506 6.65 43.78 42.27
CA ALA A 506 7.89 44.35 42.80
C ALA A 506 8.56 45.31 41.80
N GLU A 507 8.50 44.99 40.50
CA GLU A 507 9.08 45.84 39.44
C GLU A 507 8.19 47.05 39.08
N HIS A 508 6.86 46.87 39.02
CA HIS A 508 5.94 47.85 38.46
C HIS A 508 5.07 48.59 39.50
N GLY A 509 4.98 48.06 40.72
CA GLY A 509 4.16 48.58 41.81
C GLY A 509 2.65 48.42 41.62
N HIS A 510 2.21 47.62 40.64
CA HIS A 510 0.81 47.29 40.36
C HIS A 510 0.69 46.02 39.49
N LEU A 511 -0.46 45.35 39.51
CA LEU A 511 -0.80 44.20 38.64
C LEU A 511 -1.63 44.58 37.39
N ALA A 512 -1.72 45.87 37.07
CA ALA A 512 -2.38 46.37 35.87
C ALA A 512 -1.55 46.14 34.59
N VAL A 513 -1.45 44.88 34.16
CA VAL A 513 -0.78 44.43 32.93
C VAL A 513 -1.40 45.00 31.65
N SER A 514 -0.62 45.10 30.57
CA SER A 514 -1.01 45.78 29.32
C SER A 514 -2.03 45.04 28.44
N GLY A 515 -2.45 43.83 28.83
CA GLY A 515 -3.48 43.03 28.18
C GLY A 515 -3.20 41.53 28.32
N LYS A 516 -3.91 40.69 27.56
CA LYS A 516 -3.70 39.23 27.56
C LYS A 516 -2.30 38.80 27.07
N GLY A 517 -1.65 39.65 26.27
CA GLY A 517 -0.34 39.38 25.67
C GLY A 517 0.87 39.72 26.56
N THR A 518 0.68 40.19 27.79
CA THR A 518 1.80 40.47 28.69
C THR A 518 2.46 39.17 29.13
N VAL A 519 3.74 39.01 28.78
CA VAL A 519 4.61 37.93 29.23
C VAL A 519 5.64 38.55 30.18
N HIS A 520 5.78 37.97 31.38
CA HIS A 520 6.75 38.39 32.38
C HIS A 520 7.66 37.20 32.68
N GLU A 521 8.96 37.34 32.42
CA GLU A 521 9.96 36.26 32.61
C GLU A 521 9.56 34.95 31.92
N GLY A 522 9.05 35.04 30.69
CA GLY A 522 8.56 33.88 29.93
C GLY A 522 7.19 33.33 30.35
N TYR A 523 6.61 33.81 31.46
CA TYR A 523 5.28 33.42 31.93
C TYR A 523 4.18 34.29 31.32
N PRO A 524 3.08 33.73 30.77
CA PRO A 524 1.97 34.48 30.18
C PRO A 524 1.06 35.11 31.25
N LEU A 525 1.62 36.01 32.05
CA LEU A 525 1.00 36.66 33.20
C LEU A 525 -0.29 37.39 32.84
N GLY A 526 -0.34 38.01 31.65
CA GLY A 526 -1.51 38.72 31.14
C GLY A 526 -2.74 37.83 31.01
N THR A 527 -2.58 36.65 30.40
CA THR A 527 -3.66 35.68 30.25
C THR A 527 -4.06 35.08 31.60
N TRP A 528 -3.08 34.82 32.48
CA TRP A 528 -3.34 34.28 33.81
C TRP A 528 -4.15 35.25 34.68
N LEU A 529 -3.75 36.53 34.79
CA LEU A 529 -4.48 37.54 35.57
C LEU A 529 -5.91 37.76 35.07
N VAL A 530 -6.12 37.74 33.75
CA VAL A 530 -7.49 37.83 33.17
C VAL A 530 -8.35 36.64 33.61
N ALA A 531 -7.80 35.43 33.62
CA ALA A 531 -8.51 34.26 34.10
C ALA A 531 -8.83 34.34 35.61
N GLN A 532 -7.91 34.87 36.44
CA GLN A 532 -8.17 35.07 37.87
C GLN A 532 -9.24 36.15 38.12
N ARG A 533 -9.21 37.26 37.38
CA ARG A 533 -10.23 38.33 37.50
C ARG A 533 -11.61 37.82 37.13
N SER A 534 -11.72 37.08 36.03
CA SER A 534 -13.00 36.49 35.61
C SER A 534 -13.54 35.48 36.63
N LYS A 535 -12.66 34.72 37.30
CA LYS A 535 -13.05 33.81 38.39
C LYS A 535 -13.51 34.56 39.64
N ALA A 536 -12.80 35.62 40.02
CA ALA A 536 -13.17 36.45 41.16
C ALA A 536 -14.52 37.17 40.95
N GLN A 537 -14.79 37.67 39.74
CA GLN A 537 -16.06 38.31 39.39
C GLN A 537 -17.26 37.35 39.42
N ARG A 538 -17.04 36.05 39.17
CA ARG A 538 -18.09 35.02 39.22
C ARG A 538 -18.29 34.41 40.61
N ALA A 539 -17.39 34.68 41.55
CA ALA A 539 -17.46 34.12 42.90
C ALA A 539 -18.36 34.99 43.78
N ALA A 540 -19.33 34.38 44.46
CA ALA A 540 -20.21 35.10 45.40
C ALA A 540 -19.47 35.60 46.65
N ARG A 541 -18.31 35.02 46.98
CA ARG A 541 -17.45 35.40 48.10
C ARG A 541 -15.96 35.33 47.71
N PRO A 542 -15.07 36.14 48.33
CA PRO A 542 -13.64 36.08 48.06
C PRO A 542 -13.07 34.67 48.30
N THR A 543 -12.38 34.15 47.29
CA THR A 543 -11.71 32.84 47.38
C THR A 543 -10.32 32.98 48.00
N ASP A 544 -9.72 31.88 48.48
CA ASP A 544 -8.31 31.87 48.94
C ASP A 544 -7.35 32.43 47.90
N ARG A 545 -7.65 32.19 46.62
CA ARG A 545 -6.89 32.70 45.48
C ARG A 545 -7.04 34.21 45.30
N SER A 546 -8.25 34.72 45.49
CA SER A 546 -8.52 36.17 45.47
C SER A 546 -7.78 36.85 46.62
N ARG A 547 -7.88 36.30 47.85
CA ARG A 547 -7.20 36.81 49.04
C ARG A 547 -5.67 36.84 48.88
N ALA A 548 -5.10 35.79 48.27
CA ALA A 548 -3.68 35.73 47.99
C ALA A 548 -3.22 36.79 46.98
N LEU A 549 -4.07 37.17 46.01
CA LEU A 549 -3.79 38.26 45.07
C LEU A 549 -4.03 39.64 45.68
N ASP A 550 -5.05 39.79 46.52
CA ASP A 550 -5.31 41.02 47.29
C ASP A 550 -4.11 41.37 48.19
N ALA A 551 -3.45 40.35 48.76
CA ALA A 551 -2.23 40.53 49.54
C ALA A 551 -1.02 41.02 48.72
N VAL A 552 -1.02 40.83 47.39
CA VAL A 552 0.03 41.31 46.49
C VAL A 552 -0.30 42.72 45.99
N ASP A 553 -1.51 42.92 45.49
CA ASP A 553 -2.02 44.21 45.04
C ASP A 553 -3.51 44.29 45.39
N PRO A 554 -3.93 45.11 46.36
CA PRO A 554 -5.35 45.28 46.70
C PRO A 554 -6.21 45.73 45.52
N TRP A 555 -5.59 46.30 44.49
CA TRP A 555 -6.22 46.76 43.26
C TRP A 555 -5.87 45.88 42.07
N TRP A 556 -5.60 44.58 42.27
CA TRP A 556 -5.38 43.64 41.17
C TRP A 556 -6.64 43.43 40.31
N ASN A 557 -7.83 43.57 40.91
CA ASN A 557 -9.15 43.49 40.26
C ASN A 557 -10.03 44.71 40.65
N PRO A 558 -9.71 45.91 40.14
CA PRO A 558 -10.38 47.14 40.55
C PRO A 558 -11.77 47.30 39.91
N PRO A 559 -12.63 48.19 40.44
CA PRO A 559 -13.91 48.54 39.82
C PRO A 559 -13.77 49.47 38.59
N TRP A 560 -12.57 49.99 38.32
CA TRP A 560 -12.27 50.87 37.18
C TRP A 560 -11.48 50.15 36.07
N PRO A 561 -11.39 50.72 34.85
CA PRO A 561 -10.60 50.13 33.77
C PRO A 561 -9.10 50.06 34.11
N LEU A 562 -8.45 48.92 33.86
CA LEU A 562 -7.00 48.73 34.09
C LEU A 562 -6.12 49.75 33.34
N LYS A 563 -6.61 50.30 32.21
CA LYS A 563 -5.95 51.39 31.49
C LYS A 563 -5.77 52.63 32.38
N TRP A 564 -6.78 52.99 33.16
CA TRP A 564 -6.71 54.11 34.08
C TRP A 564 -5.64 53.88 35.16
N GLN A 565 -5.62 52.69 35.77
CA GLN A 565 -4.64 52.34 36.81
C GLN A 565 -3.21 52.36 36.29
N ARG A 566 -2.98 51.91 35.05
CA ARG A 566 -1.68 52.02 34.36
C ARG A 566 -1.26 53.48 34.18
N THR A 567 -2.15 54.31 33.63
CA THR A 567 -1.88 55.74 33.43
C THR A 567 -1.60 56.45 34.75
N PHE A 568 -2.37 56.16 35.79
CA PHE A 568 -2.15 56.69 37.13
C PHE A 568 -0.79 56.29 37.71
N ALA A 569 -0.40 55.02 37.59
CA ALA A 569 0.91 54.55 38.04
C ALA A 569 2.08 55.21 37.29
N GLN A 570 1.94 55.42 35.97
CA GLN A 570 2.92 56.14 35.16
C GLN A 570 3.07 57.59 35.62
N ILE A 571 1.97 58.31 35.82
CA ILE A 571 1.98 59.70 36.31
C ILE A 571 2.61 59.78 37.72
N ARG A 572 2.26 58.85 38.62
CA ARG A 572 2.83 58.79 39.97
C ARG A 572 4.34 58.55 39.96
N ARG A 573 4.84 57.72 39.04
CA ARG A 573 6.27 57.45 38.84
C ARG A 573 7.00 58.69 38.34
N LEU A 574 6.44 59.40 37.35
CA LEU A 574 6.99 60.66 36.82
C LEU A 574 6.97 61.79 37.86
N GLY A 575 5.89 61.93 38.64
CA GLY A 575 5.78 62.92 39.71
C GLY A 575 6.73 62.68 40.89
N ARG A 576 7.04 61.41 41.23
CA ARG A 576 8.11 61.08 42.19
C ARG A 576 9.49 61.43 41.65
N PHE A 577 9.72 61.20 40.36
CA PHE A 577 10.99 61.55 39.70
C PHE A 577 11.22 63.06 39.75
N LEU A 578 10.23 63.87 39.37
CA LEU A 578 10.27 65.34 39.42
C LEU A 578 10.48 65.90 40.84
N ARG A 579 9.89 65.28 41.88
CA ARG A 579 10.12 65.67 43.28
C ARG A 579 11.52 65.33 43.81
N ILE A 580 12.18 64.30 43.26
CA ILE A 580 13.56 63.95 43.63
C ILE A 580 14.53 64.92 42.95
N THR A 581 14.33 65.25 41.66
CA THR A 581 15.20 66.20 40.94
C THR A 581 15.08 67.65 41.44
N LEU A 582 13.91 68.06 41.96
CA LEU A 582 13.72 69.39 42.56
C LEU A 582 14.25 69.51 44.00
N ARG A 583 14.62 68.40 44.66
CA ARG A 583 15.26 68.40 46.01
C ARG A 583 16.79 68.32 45.95
N THR A 584 17.35 68.02 44.78
CA THR A 584 18.80 67.91 44.54
C THR A 584 19.34 69.03 43.63
N ARG A 585 18.65 70.17 43.56
CA ARG A 585 19.15 71.41 42.93
C ARG A 585 19.23 72.52 43.96
#